data_AF-N1U612-F1
#
_entry.id   AF-N1U612-F1
#
_cell.length_a   1.000
_cell.length_b   1.000
_cell.length_c   1.000
_cell.angle_alpha   90.00
_cell.angle_beta   90.00
_cell.angle_gamma   90.00
#
_symmetry.space_group_name_H-M   'P 1'
#
loop_
_entity.id
_entity.type
_entity.pdbx_description
1 polymer ?
#
loop_
_entity_poly.entity_id
_entity_poly.type
_entity_poly.pdbx_seq_one_letter_code
_entity_poly.pdbx_strand_id
1 'polypeptide(L)'
;MEASTTRFDSSAFEDPRTTPSSLAILAIPPQYTSALTITLSQEILKYSFGKTQKEKEAILRQNTVIKREELVYILSQLVVQTLVQYWSLNIYDSNVKTLQDLESNTRNIRDLTTRKRNLGLSEGFEVNLWNSILSQTAGNLEKAKVSRKEAERNLIRILNADPSSKVEGVTDLQENVPVDFNVEKDYIYALEHRTDLKNLRKQREIAELNLKIKEAEDMPSLKLSGAYSTRGQNIVSPQQNVMDTNRGIASFKYPEAYAAFQFSYPLWDKGIKADIRNAKLDVENLEKKKRN
;
A
#
# COMPACT_ATOMS: atom_id res chain seq x y z
N MET A 1 -5.29 -32.00 -7.53
CA MET A 1 -4.80 -33.39 -7.51
C MET A 1 -4.45 -33.69 -6.07
N GLU A 2 -5.00 -34.78 -5.55
CA GLU A 2 -4.81 -35.17 -4.17
C GLU A 2 -4.35 -36.62 -4.12
N ALA A 3 -3.35 -36.90 -3.29
CA ALA A 3 -2.86 -38.23 -3.00
C ALA A 3 -3.05 -38.49 -1.51
N SER A 4 -3.73 -39.57 -1.16
CA SER A 4 -3.96 -39.95 0.22
C SER A 4 -3.54 -41.40 0.45
N THR A 5 -3.06 -41.67 1.67
CA THR A 5 -2.73 -43.02 2.10
C THR A 5 -3.28 -43.22 3.51
N THR A 6 -4.02 -44.30 3.71
CA THR A 6 -4.62 -44.64 5.00
C THR A 6 -4.21 -46.06 5.38
N ARG A 7 -3.99 -46.27 6.67
CA ARG A 7 -3.74 -47.58 7.26
C ARG A 7 -4.98 -47.97 8.05
N PHE A 8 -5.51 -49.16 7.79
CA PHE A 8 -6.58 -49.77 8.56
C PHE A 8 -6.01 -50.93 9.36
N ASP A 9 -6.00 -50.76 10.68
CA ASP A 9 -5.59 -51.78 11.63
C ASP A 9 -6.84 -52.38 12.29
N SER A 10 -6.94 -53.71 12.27
CA SER A 10 -7.94 -54.42 13.05
C SER A 10 -7.27 -54.88 14.34
N SER A 11 -7.77 -54.42 15.50
CA SER A 11 -7.26 -54.86 16.80
C SER A 11 -7.69 -56.29 17.17
N ALA A 12 -8.35 -57.01 16.27
CA ALA A 12 -8.86 -58.36 16.52
C ALA A 12 -7.74 -59.39 16.32
N PHE A 13 -7.46 -60.18 17.37
CA PHE A 13 -6.55 -61.32 17.36
C PHE A 13 -5.06 -61.00 17.08
N GLU A 14 -4.67 -59.71 17.17
CA GLU A 14 -3.31 -59.23 16.89
C GLU A 14 -2.34 -59.44 18.07
N ASP A 15 -2.83 -59.47 19.32
CA ASP A 15 -2.00 -59.65 20.52
C ASP A 15 -1.81 -61.15 20.85
N PRO A 16 -0.57 -61.70 20.72
CA PRO A 16 -0.29 -63.11 20.98
C PRO A 16 -0.43 -63.51 22.45
N ARG A 17 -0.52 -62.54 23.38
CA ARG A 17 -0.64 -62.79 24.82
C ARG A 17 -2.08 -63.00 25.27
N THR A 18 -3.04 -62.44 24.54
CA THR A 18 -4.47 -62.49 24.86
C THR A 18 -5.28 -63.33 23.86
N THR A 19 -4.67 -63.68 22.72
CA THR A 19 -5.30 -64.46 21.66
C THR A 19 -4.92 -65.95 21.76
N PRO A 20 -5.89 -66.87 21.91
CA PRO A 20 -5.63 -68.31 21.81
C PRO A 20 -4.99 -68.65 20.45
N SER A 21 -3.96 -69.51 20.44
CA SER A 21 -3.19 -69.85 19.24
C SER A 21 -4.03 -70.39 18.07
N SER A 22 -5.19 -71.00 18.35
CA SER A 22 -6.17 -71.47 17.34
C SER A 22 -6.98 -70.35 16.67
N LEU A 23 -7.02 -69.15 17.26
CA LEU A 23 -7.75 -67.98 16.75
C LEU A 23 -6.82 -66.94 16.09
N ALA A 24 -5.50 -67.09 16.24
CA ALA A 24 -4.51 -66.22 15.58
C ALA A 24 -4.61 -66.25 14.04
N ILE A 25 -5.13 -67.33 13.45
CA ILE A 25 -5.38 -67.44 12.01
C ILE A 25 -6.52 -66.52 11.51
N LEU A 26 -7.34 -66.02 12.43
CA LEU A 26 -8.41 -65.05 12.14
C LEU A 26 -7.92 -63.60 12.29
N ALA A 27 -6.65 -63.38 12.67
CA ALA A 27 -6.05 -62.05 12.71
C ALA A 27 -5.95 -61.50 11.29
N ILE A 28 -6.50 -60.30 11.09
CA ILE A 28 -6.50 -59.65 9.78
C ILE A 28 -5.23 -58.79 9.72
N PRO A 29 -4.33 -59.00 8.72
CA PRO A 29 -3.14 -58.19 8.59
C PRO A 29 -3.50 -56.72 8.29
N PRO A 30 -2.66 -55.76 8.70
CA PRO A 30 -2.91 -54.34 8.49
C PRO A 30 -3.08 -54.03 7.01
N GLN A 31 -4.17 -53.35 6.66
CA GLN A 31 -4.48 -53.01 5.27
C GLN A 31 -4.06 -51.57 4.99
N TYR A 32 -3.22 -51.41 3.98
CA TYR A 32 -2.84 -50.11 3.45
C TYR A 32 -3.73 -49.81 2.25
N THR A 33 -4.37 -48.65 2.24
CA THR A 33 -5.11 -48.14 1.09
C THR A 33 -4.47 -46.83 0.64
N SER A 34 -4.25 -46.69 -0.67
CA SER A 34 -3.76 -45.44 -1.23
C SER A 34 -4.62 -45.04 -2.41
N ALA A 35 -4.89 -43.74 -2.58
CA ALA A 35 -5.71 -43.22 -3.66
C ALA A 35 -5.05 -42.00 -4.31
N LEU A 36 -5.17 -41.91 -5.63
CA LEU A 36 -4.84 -40.71 -6.40
C LEU A 36 -6.13 -40.21 -7.05
N THR A 37 -6.52 -38.98 -6.74
CA THR A 37 -7.76 -38.37 -7.23
C THR A 37 -7.46 -37.06 -7.99
N ILE A 38 -7.99 -36.97 -9.20
CA ILE A 38 -8.02 -35.76 -10.00
C ILE A 38 -9.47 -35.28 -10.05
N THR A 39 -9.72 -34.09 -9.52
CA THR A 39 -11.05 -33.47 -9.51
C THR A 39 -11.02 -32.21 -10.37
N LEU A 40 -12.00 -32.09 -11.27
CA LEU A 40 -12.30 -30.89 -12.04
C LEU A 40 -13.68 -30.39 -11.61
N SER A 41 -13.76 -29.15 -11.14
CA SER A 41 -15.02 -28.53 -10.74
C SER A 41 -15.19 -27.21 -11.48
N GLN A 42 -16.30 -27.06 -12.19
CA GLN A 42 -16.64 -25.86 -12.93
C GLN A 42 -17.98 -25.32 -12.44
N GLU A 43 -18.00 -24.04 -12.08
CA GLU A 43 -19.24 -23.31 -11.83
C GLU A 43 -19.81 -22.82 -13.16
N ILE A 44 -21.08 -23.15 -13.42
CA ILE A 44 -21.76 -22.87 -14.69
C ILE A 44 -22.64 -21.61 -14.57
N LEU A 45 -23.41 -21.49 -13.50
CA LEU A 45 -24.36 -20.38 -13.30
C LEU A 45 -23.76 -19.23 -12.49
N LYS A 46 -23.45 -19.48 -11.21
CA LYS A 46 -22.79 -18.49 -10.34
C LYS A 46 -21.45 -18.12 -10.95
N TYR A 47 -21.03 -16.85 -10.87
CA TYR A 47 -19.76 -16.39 -11.44
C TYR A 47 -19.57 -16.52 -12.98
N SER A 48 -20.60 -16.96 -13.72
CA SER A 48 -20.70 -17.02 -15.19
C SER A 48 -19.37 -17.27 -15.91
N PHE A 49 -18.83 -18.49 -15.82
CA PHE A 49 -17.59 -18.92 -16.48
C PHE A 49 -16.40 -17.97 -16.28
N GLY A 50 -16.15 -17.56 -15.04
CA GLY A 50 -15.01 -16.72 -14.69
C GLY A 50 -15.21 -15.23 -14.97
N LYS A 51 -16.44 -14.78 -15.20
CA LYS A 51 -16.76 -13.34 -15.29
C LYS A 51 -16.31 -12.58 -14.03
N THR A 52 -16.57 -13.12 -12.84
CA THR A 52 -16.10 -12.49 -11.60
C THR A 52 -14.59 -12.54 -11.44
N GLN A 53 -13.92 -13.53 -12.03
CA GLN A 53 -12.46 -13.56 -12.07
C GLN A 53 -11.92 -12.43 -12.95
N LYS A 54 -12.55 -12.17 -14.11
CA LYS A 54 -12.23 -11.02 -14.97
C LYS A 54 -12.49 -9.69 -14.26
N GLU A 55 -13.59 -9.57 -13.50
CA GLU A 55 -13.90 -8.37 -12.71
C GLU A 55 -12.86 -8.16 -11.59
N LYS A 56 -12.46 -9.22 -10.88
CA LYS A 56 -11.36 -9.15 -9.88
C LYS A 56 -10.03 -8.76 -10.52
N GLU A 57 -9.70 -9.31 -11.68
CA GLU A 57 -8.51 -8.92 -12.43
C GLU A 57 -8.56 -7.45 -12.86
N ALA A 58 -9.72 -6.97 -13.31
CA ALA A 58 -9.93 -5.56 -13.64
C ALA A 58 -9.76 -4.64 -12.41
N ILE A 59 -10.25 -5.04 -11.24
CA ILE A 59 -10.02 -4.34 -9.97
C ILE A 59 -8.53 -4.28 -9.65
N LEU A 60 -7.80 -5.40 -9.77
CA LEU A 60 -6.36 -5.43 -9.53
C LEU A 60 -5.61 -4.50 -10.48
N ARG A 61 -5.92 -4.54 -11.79
CA ARG A 61 -5.36 -3.60 -12.77
C ARG A 61 -5.66 -2.16 -12.38
N GLN A 62 -6.89 -1.86 -11.99
CA GLN A 62 -7.27 -0.50 -11.61
C GLN A 62 -6.57 -0.01 -10.34
N ASN A 63 -6.36 -0.91 -9.36
CA ASN A 63 -5.55 -0.64 -8.18
C ASN A 63 -4.08 -0.35 -8.52
N THR A 64 -3.49 -1.07 -9.48
CA THR A 64 -2.11 -0.77 -9.92
C THR A 64 -2.00 0.62 -10.57
N VAL A 65 -3.03 1.04 -11.32
CA VAL A 65 -3.09 2.38 -11.91
C VAL A 65 -3.22 3.45 -10.82
N ILE A 66 -4.11 3.25 -9.83
CA ILE A 66 -4.24 4.17 -8.69
C ILE A 66 -2.91 4.30 -7.94
N LYS A 67 -2.21 3.18 -7.69
CA LYS A 67 -0.89 3.21 -7.03
C LYS A 67 0.16 3.96 -7.83
N ARG A 68 0.12 3.86 -9.16
CA ARG A 68 1.00 4.64 -10.03
C ARG A 68 0.69 6.13 -9.95
N GLU A 69 -0.58 6.51 -10.00
CA GLU A 69 -1.02 7.92 -9.88
C GLU A 69 -0.72 8.50 -8.49
N GLU A 70 -0.86 7.72 -7.41
CA GLU A 70 -0.43 8.09 -6.06
C GLU A 70 1.07 8.37 -6.00
N LEU A 71 1.90 7.55 -6.65
CA LEU A 71 3.35 7.77 -6.72
C LEU A 71 3.67 9.06 -7.49
N VAL A 72 3.03 9.28 -8.63
CA VAL A 72 3.20 10.53 -9.40
C VAL A 72 2.81 11.74 -8.56
N TYR A 73 1.72 11.65 -7.79
CA TYR A 73 1.30 12.71 -6.88
C TYR A 73 2.34 12.97 -5.78
N ILE A 74 2.85 11.93 -5.11
CA ILE A 74 3.88 12.05 -4.08
C ILE A 74 5.16 12.69 -4.66
N LEU A 75 5.59 12.27 -5.84
CA LEU A 75 6.76 12.88 -6.51
C LEU A 75 6.51 14.35 -6.86
N SER A 76 5.31 14.68 -7.34
CA SER A 76 4.93 16.06 -7.64
C SER A 76 4.93 16.93 -6.37
N GLN A 77 4.39 16.42 -5.27
CA GLN A 77 4.44 17.08 -3.97
C GLN A 77 5.86 17.26 -3.47
N LEU A 78 6.74 16.27 -3.65
CA LEU A 78 8.15 16.37 -3.29
C LEU A 78 8.85 17.48 -4.08
N VAL A 79 8.62 17.57 -5.38
CA VAL A 79 9.16 18.66 -6.21
C VAL A 79 8.69 20.03 -5.71
N VAL A 80 7.39 20.19 -5.48
CA VAL A 80 6.82 21.45 -4.95
C VAL A 80 7.41 21.76 -3.57
N GLN A 81 7.51 20.78 -2.68
CA GLN A 81 8.06 20.95 -1.35
C GLN A 81 9.53 21.38 -1.41
N THR A 82 10.34 20.75 -2.26
CA THR A 82 11.73 21.15 -2.49
C THR A 82 11.83 22.58 -2.99
N LEU A 83 11.01 22.97 -3.97
CA LEU A 83 10.99 24.34 -4.50
C LEU A 83 10.64 25.36 -3.40
N VAL A 84 9.59 25.10 -2.62
CA VAL A 84 9.19 25.99 -1.51
C VAL A 84 10.31 26.13 -0.48
N GLN A 85 10.99 25.04 -0.14
CA GLN A 85 12.08 25.06 0.85
C GLN A 85 13.33 25.76 0.30
N TYR A 86 13.63 25.58 -0.99
CA TYR A 86 14.69 26.31 -1.68
C TYR A 86 14.44 27.82 -1.65
N TRP A 87 13.24 28.27 -2.02
CA TRP A 87 12.89 29.69 -1.96
C TRP A 87 12.86 30.22 -0.52
N SER A 88 12.39 29.43 0.44
CA SER A 88 12.44 29.79 1.86
C SER A 88 13.87 30.02 2.35
N LEU A 89 14.82 29.17 1.95
CA LEU A 89 16.24 29.36 2.27
C LEU A 89 16.77 30.68 1.71
N ASN A 90 16.46 31.01 0.45
CA ASN A 90 16.86 32.28 -0.16
C ASN A 90 16.30 33.51 0.62
N ILE A 91 15.07 33.43 1.12
CA ILE A 91 14.50 34.48 1.98
C ILE A 91 15.30 34.62 3.28
N TYR A 92 15.68 33.50 3.92
CA TYR A 92 16.51 33.55 5.12
C TYR A 92 17.92 34.10 4.84
N ASP A 93 18.53 33.75 3.70
CA ASP A 93 19.81 34.31 3.27
C ASP A 93 19.72 35.82 3.08
N SER A 94 18.68 36.31 2.41
CA SER A 94 18.43 37.75 2.28
C SER A 94 18.24 38.43 3.64
N ASN A 95 17.52 37.81 4.57
CA ASN A 95 17.31 38.37 5.91
C ASN A 95 18.62 38.43 6.73
N VAL A 96 19.48 37.40 6.64
CA VAL A 96 20.80 37.41 7.27
C VAL A 96 21.65 38.55 6.71
N LYS A 97 21.66 38.74 5.38
CA LYS A 97 22.38 39.85 4.74
C LYS A 97 21.89 41.21 5.23
N THR A 98 20.57 41.44 5.23
CA THR A 98 19.97 42.69 5.73
C THR A 98 20.34 42.96 7.20
N LEU A 99 20.29 41.96 8.07
CA LEU A 99 20.65 42.11 9.48
C LEU A 99 22.15 42.31 9.70
N GLN A 100 22.98 41.74 8.83
CA GLN A 100 24.42 41.96 8.84
C GLN A 100 24.77 43.40 8.47
N ASP A 101 24.11 43.94 7.43
CA ASP A 101 24.27 45.35 7.05
C ASP A 101 23.77 46.30 8.16
N LEU A 102 22.65 45.95 8.81
CA LEU A 102 22.11 46.70 9.96
C LEU A 102 23.07 46.69 11.15
N GLU A 103 23.65 45.54 11.52
CA GLU A 103 24.62 45.44 12.62
C GLU A 103 25.88 46.25 12.31
N SER A 104 26.39 46.15 11.07
CA SER A 104 27.56 46.92 10.63
C SER A 104 27.31 48.43 10.70
N ASN A 105 26.16 48.90 10.20
CA ASN A 105 25.77 50.31 10.27
C ASN A 105 25.60 50.77 11.73
N THR A 106 24.96 49.96 12.58
CA THR A 106 24.77 50.27 14.00
C THR A 106 26.11 50.37 14.73
N ARG A 107 27.06 49.47 14.43
CA ARG A 107 28.41 49.49 14.98
C ARG A 107 29.16 50.76 14.57
N ASN A 108 29.07 51.14 13.28
CA ASN A 108 29.67 52.36 12.77
C ASN A 108 29.13 53.61 13.49
N ILE A 109 27.80 53.68 13.70
CA ILE A 109 27.18 54.80 14.44
C ILE A 109 27.65 54.81 15.90
N ARG A 110 27.70 53.67 16.58
CA ARG A 110 28.20 53.56 17.96
C ARG A 110 29.64 54.05 18.09
N ASP A 111 30.50 53.68 17.14
CA ASP A 111 31.90 54.10 17.11
C ASP A 111 32.05 55.60 16.87
N LEU A 112 31.25 56.17 15.95
CA LEU A 112 31.18 57.61 15.72
C LEU A 112 30.70 58.37 16.97
N THR A 113 29.66 57.88 17.65
CA THR A 113 29.16 58.49 18.88
C THR A 113 30.20 58.47 19.99
N THR A 114 30.94 57.36 20.13
CA THR A 114 32.03 57.25 21.11
C THR A 114 33.15 58.24 20.80
N ARG A 115 33.51 58.42 19.52
CA ARG A 115 34.47 59.46 19.09
C ARG A 115 33.96 60.87 19.40
N LYS A 116 32.69 61.17 19.12
CA LYS A 116 32.07 62.46 19.46
C LYS A 116 32.09 62.73 20.97
N ARG A 117 31.81 61.72 21.79
CA ARG A 117 31.89 61.82 23.26
C ARG A 117 33.30 62.19 23.72
N ASN A 118 34.32 61.55 23.15
CA ASN A 118 35.72 61.84 23.49
C ASN A 118 36.16 63.27 23.11
N LEU A 119 35.46 63.90 22.16
CA LEU A 119 35.64 65.30 21.77
C LEU A 119 34.72 66.27 22.55
N GLY A 120 33.90 65.77 23.49
CA GLY A 120 32.95 66.58 24.26
C GLY A 120 31.68 66.99 23.49
N LEU A 121 31.42 66.38 22.32
CA LEU A 121 30.31 66.73 21.41
C LEU A 121 29.09 65.80 21.53
N SER A 122 29.08 64.88 22.51
CA SER A 122 28.01 63.90 22.72
C SER A 122 27.98 63.47 24.19
N GLU A 123 26.81 63.06 24.67
CA GLU A 123 26.59 62.67 26.06
C GLU A 123 26.83 61.18 26.31
N GLY A 124 27.17 60.82 27.56
CA GLY A 124 27.43 59.43 27.94
C GLY A 124 26.21 58.49 27.77
N PHE A 125 24.99 59.01 27.90
CA PHE A 125 23.77 58.21 27.73
C PHE A 125 23.60 57.71 26.29
N GLU A 126 24.02 58.50 25.28
CA GLU A 126 23.89 58.13 23.86
C GLU A 126 24.76 56.92 23.54
N VAL A 127 25.97 56.86 24.09
CA VAL A 127 26.86 55.69 23.93
C VAL A 127 26.22 54.43 24.52
N ASN A 128 25.61 54.54 25.70
CA ASN A 128 24.93 53.40 26.32
C ASN A 128 23.70 52.95 25.52
N LEU A 129 22.94 53.88 24.95
CA LEU A 129 21.83 53.58 24.05
C LEU A 129 22.30 52.82 22.81
N TRP A 130 23.34 53.31 22.12
CA TRP A 130 23.88 52.63 20.95
C TRP A 130 24.51 51.27 21.28
N ASN A 131 25.10 51.09 22.45
CA ASN A 131 25.56 49.79 22.92
C ASN A 131 24.41 48.80 23.12
N SER A 132 23.27 49.27 23.64
CA SER A 132 22.05 48.45 23.77
C SER A 132 21.50 48.03 22.40
N ILE A 133 21.38 48.97 21.45
CA ILE A 133 20.90 48.71 20.08
C ILE A 133 21.87 47.76 19.36
N LEU A 134 23.19 47.93 19.52
CA LEU A 134 24.18 47.03 18.94
C LEU A 134 24.04 45.60 19.49
N SER A 135 23.81 45.46 20.80
CA SER A 135 23.60 44.16 21.44
C SER A 135 22.32 43.49 20.93
N GLN A 136 21.25 44.27 20.73
CA GLN A 136 19.99 43.80 20.17
C GLN A 136 20.12 43.36 18.71
N THR A 137 20.77 44.16 17.87
CA THR A 137 21.00 43.85 16.45
C THR A 137 21.91 42.64 16.27
N ALA A 138 22.97 42.50 17.07
CA ALA A 138 23.81 41.31 17.10
C ALA A 138 23.02 40.06 17.51
N GLY A 139 22.15 40.17 18.53
CA GLY A 139 21.27 39.08 18.94
C GLY A 139 20.27 38.66 17.85
N ASN A 140 19.71 39.63 17.12
CA ASN A 140 18.81 39.37 15.99
C ASN A 140 19.53 38.71 14.82
N LEU A 141 20.75 39.15 14.50
CA LEU A 141 21.60 38.55 13.47
C LEU A 141 21.92 37.08 13.80
N GLU A 142 22.27 36.78 15.05
CA GLU A 142 22.57 35.41 15.44
C GLU A 142 21.34 34.49 15.35
N LYS A 143 20.17 34.98 15.77
CA LYS A 143 18.90 34.26 15.56
C LYS A 143 18.64 33.98 14.08
N ALA A 144 18.84 34.97 13.21
CA ALA A 144 18.63 34.79 11.78
C ALA A 144 19.59 33.75 11.17
N LYS A 145 20.86 33.73 11.60
CA LYS A 145 21.83 32.69 11.19
C LYS A 145 21.40 31.30 11.61
N VAL A 146 20.87 31.14 12.83
CA VAL A 146 20.32 29.86 13.31
C VAL A 146 19.13 29.42 12.45
N SER A 147 18.16 30.31 12.19
CA SER A 147 17.01 30.01 11.33
C SER A 147 17.43 29.64 9.90
N ARG A 148 18.42 30.33 9.34
CA ARG A 148 19.01 30.00 8.02
C ARG A 148 19.61 28.59 8.01
N LYS A 149 20.37 28.24 9.04
CA LYS A 149 20.98 26.90 9.19
C LYS A 149 19.92 25.80 9.36
N GLU A 150 18.81 26.10 10.03
CA GLU A 150 17.69 25.18 10.15
C GLU A 150 16.96 24.96 8.82
N ALA A 151 16.72 26.03 8.06
CA ALA A 151 16.15 25.95 6.72
C ALA A 151 17.04 25.14 5.76
N GLU A 152 18.36 25.34 5.81
CA GLU A 152 19.34 24.57 5.04
C GLU A 152 19.29 23.07 5.37
N ARG A 153 19.25 22.72 6.66
CA ARG A 153 19.10 21.33 7.12
C ARG A 153 17.79 20.70 6.65
N ASN A 154 16.70 21.46 6.68
CA ASN A 154 15.40 20.98 6.21
C ASN A 154 15.43 20.68 4.71
N LEU A 155 16.06 21.52 3.91
CA LEU A 155 16.23 21.32 2.48
C LEU A 155 17.10 20.07 2.18
N ILE A 156 18.25 19.93 2.84
CA ILE A 156 19.13 18.75 2.71
C ILE A 156 18.37 17.46 3.05
N ARG A 157 17.56 17.48 4.12
CA ARG A 157 16.75 16.33 4.54
C ARG A 157 15.70 15.95 3.49
N ILE A 158 15.06 16.91 2.85
CA ILE A 158 14.03 16.66 1.82
C ILE A 158 14.67 16.15 0.53
N LEU A 159 15.82 16.70 0.15
CA LEU A 159 16.61 16.23 -0.99
C LEU A 159 17.26 14.86 -0.75
N ASN A 160 17.27 14.38 0.50
CA ASN A 160 18.03 13.21 0.92
C ASN A 160 19.50 13.28 0.47
N ALA A 161 20.08 14.49 0.51
CA ALA A 161 21.46 14.74 0.15
C ALA A 161 22.40 14.41 1.33
N ASP A 162 23.70 14.31 1.05
CA ASP A 162 24.69 14.08 2.11
C ASP A 162 24.59 15.19 3.17
N PRO A 163 24.59 14.88 4.49
CA PRO A 163 24.50 15.86 5.56
C PRO A 163 25.59 16.93 5.56
N SER A 164 26.72 16.67 4.90
CA SER A 164 27.84 17.61 4.71
C SER A 164 27.67 18.53 3.50
N SER A 165 26.66 18.28 2.66
CA SER A 165 26.33 19.13 1.51
C SER A 165 25.98 20.53 1.96
N LYS A 166 26.42 21.52 1.19
CA LYS A 166 26.08 22.92 1.40
C LYS A 166 25.32 23.44 0.19
N VAL A 167 24.33 24.29 0.45
CA VAL A 167 23.64 25.00 -0.63
C VAL A 167 24.31 26.36 -0.77
N GLU A 168 24.98 26.55 -1.89
CA GLU A 168 25.66 27.82 -2.24
C GLU A 168 24.85 28.59 -3.28
N GLY A 169 24.88 29.92 -3.16
CA GLY A 169 24.23 30.84 -4.08
C GLY A 169 23.02 31.54 -3.46
N VAL A 170 23.02 32.87 -3.52
CA VAL A 170 21.84 33.69 -3.27
C VAL A 170 21.19 33.92 -4.62
N THR A 171 19.96 33.45 -4.80
CA THR A 171 19.18 33.78 -6.00
C THR A 171 18.45 35.08 -5.74
N ASP A 172 18.58 36.04 -6.66
CA ASP A 172 17.83 37.28 -6.58
C ASP A 172 16.33 37.00 -6.68
N LEU A 173 15.59 37.46 -5.67
CA LEU A 173 14.14 37.34 -5.65
C LEU A 173 13.57 38.31 -6.69
N GLN A 174 12.76 37.78 -7.62
CA GLN A 174 12.04 38.60 -8.58
C GLN A 174 10.68 38.97 -8.02
N GLU A 175 10.34 40.26 -8.05
CA GLU A 175 9.03 40.77 -7.59
C GLU A 175 7.95 40.73 -8.69
N ASN A 176 8.36 40.55 -9.95
CA ASN A 176 7.44 40.59 -11.08
C ASN A 176 6.76 39.23 -11.28
N VAL A 177 5.43 39.23 -11.27
CA VAL A 177 4.61 38.07 -11.62
C VAL A 177 4.64 37.86 -13.14
N PRO A 178 4.75 36.62 -13.64
CA PRO A 178 4.64 36.33 -15.07
C PRO A 178 3.32 36.86 -15.68
N VAL A 179 3.40 37.36 -16.92
CA VAL A 179 2.28 38.04 -17.61
C VAL A 179 1.35 37.07 -18.35
N ASP A 180 1.71 35.78 -18.44
CA ASP A 180 1.04 34.75 -19.23
C ASP A 180 -0.06 33.97 -18.48
N PHE A 181 -0.39 34.37 -17.25
CA PHE A 181 -1.37 33.68 -16.41
C PHE A 181 -2.80 33.81 -16.94
N ASN A 182 -3.47 32.68 -17.23
CA ASN A 182 -4.87 32.66 -17.64
C ASN A 182 -5.66 31.73 -16.71
N VAL A 183 -6.31 32.34 -15.72
CA VAL A 183 -7.04 31.65 -14.64
C VAL A 183 -8.00 30.59 -15.16
N GLU A 184 -8.77 30.89 -16.21
CA GLU A 184 -9.80 29.99 -16.72
C GLU A 184 -9.18 28.77 -17.42
N LYS A 185 -8.18 28.99 -18.28
CA LYS A 185 -7.47 27.90 -18.96
C LYS A 185 -6.73 27.01 -17.96
N ASP A 186 -6.07 27.61 -16.99
CA ASP A 186 -5.31 26.90 -15.97
C ASP A 186 -6.22 26.10 -15.04
N TYR A 187 -7.40 26.62 -14.72
CA TYR A 187 -8.40 25.91 -13.94
C TYR A 187 -8.93 24.66 -14.66
N ILE A 188 -9.27 24.79 -15.95
CA ILE A 188 -9.72 23.65 -16.77
C ILE A 188 -8.61 22.59 -16.85
N TYR A 189 -7.37 23.02 -17.11
CA TYR A 189 -6.22 22.14 -17.15
C TYR A 189 -6.00 21.41 -15.81
N ALA A 190 -6.09 22.13 -14.69
CA ALA A 190 -5.95 21.57 -13.35
C ALA A 190 -7.04 20.54 -13.02
N LEU A 191 -8.30 20.80 -13.39
CA LEU A 191 -9.40 19.85 -13.19
C LEU A 191 -9.21 18.55 -13.99
N GLU A 192 -8.68 18.66 -15.21
CA GLU A 192 -8.43 17.50 -16.07
C GLU A 192 -7.27 16.64 -15.55
N HIS A 193 -6.25 17.29 -14.99
CA HIS A 193 -5.01 16.63 -14.56
C HIS A 193 -4.95 16.31 -13.06
N ARG A 194 -5.90 16.78 -12.25
CA ARG A 194 -5.98 16.51 -10.81
C ARG A 194 -5.98 15.01 -10.50
N THR A 195 -4.94 14.55 -9.81
CA THR A 195 -4.72 13.13 -9.46
C THR A 195 -5.78 12.61 -8.49
N ASP A 196 -6.21 13.42 -7.54
CA ASP A 196 -7.29 13.09 -6.60
C ASP A 196 -8.62 12.79 -7.30
N LEU A 197 -8.99 13.60 -8.31
CA LEU A 197 -10.22 13.44 -9.07
C LEU A 197 -10.15 12.23 -10.01
N LYS A 198 -8.99 11.99 -10.63
CA LYS A 198 -8.71 10.75 -11.39
C LYS A 198 -8.84 9.52 -10.48
N ASN A 199 -8.19 9.53 -9.32
CA ASN A 199 -8.24 8.44 -8.35
C ASN A 199 -9.67 8.18 -7.87
N LEU A 200 -10.45 9.22 -7.60
CA LEU A 200 -11.84 9.09 -7.17
C LEU A 200 -12.73 8.43 -8.26
N ARG A 201 -12.55 8.81 -9.53
CA ARG A 201 -13.23 8.15 -10.66
C ARG A 201 -12.89 6.66 -10.70
N LYS A 202 -11.62 6.31 -10.51
CA LYS A 202 -11.16 4.92 -10.52
C LYS A 202 -11.62 4.10 -9.31
N GLN A 203 -11.70 4.71 -8.13
CA GLN A 203 -12.30 4.10 -6.96
C GLN A 203 -13.79 3.80 -7.17
N ARG A 204 -14.52 4.69 -7.86
CA ARG A 204 -15.92 4.44 -8.22
C ARG A 204 -16.06 3.25 -9.17
N GLU A 205 -15.23 3.18 -10.21
CA GLU A 205 -15.20 2.02 -11.13
C GLU A 205 -14.93 0.70 -10.37
N ILE A 206 -14.00 0.71 -9.41
CA ILE A 206 -13.74 -0.46 -8.54
C ILE A 206 -14.97 -0.81 -7.69
N ALA A 207 -15.63 0.18 -7.10
CA ALA A 207 -16.83 -0.04 -6.29
C ALA A 207 -17.98 -0.62 -7.13
N GLU A 208 -18.16 -0.16 -8.37
CA GLU A 208 -19.14 -0.71 -9.32
C GLU A 208 -18.82 -2.17 -9.68
N LEU A 209 -17.54 -2.53 -9.87
CA LEU A 209 -17.13 -3.91 -10.10
C LEU A 209 -17.34 -4.79 -8.86
N ASN A 210 -17.06 -4.27 -7.66
CA ASN A 210 -17.32 -4.97 -6.41
C ASN A 210 -18.82 -5.23 -6.20
N LEU A 211 -19.68 -4.25 -6.53
CA LEU A 211 -21.13 -4.44 -6.49
C LEU A 211 -21.56 -5.60 -7.40
N LYS A 212 -21.06 -5.66 -8.64
CA LYS A 212 -21.35 -6.76 -9.58
C LYS A 212 -20.90 -8.13 -9.04
N ILE A 213 -19.74 -8.19 -8.39
CA ILE A 213 -19.25 -9.42 -7.76
C ILE A 213 -20.19 -9.84 -6.63
N LYS A 214 -20.65 -8.89 -5.79
CA LYS A 214 -21.59 -9.15 -4.70
C LYS A 214 -22.97 -9.55 -5.19
N GLU A 215 -23.47 -8.94 -6.26
CA GLU A 215 -24.71 -9.37 -6.92
C GLU A 215 -24.59 -10.79 -7.50
N ALA A 216 -23.42 -11.15 -8.05
CA ALA A 216 -23.15 -12.50 -8.50
C ALA A 216 -23.07 -13.52 -7.35
N GLU A 217 -22.78 -13.09 -6.11
CA GLU A 217 -22.81 -13.98 -4.93
C GLU A 217 -24.23 -14.41 -4.53
N ASP A 218 -25.24 -13.59 -4.83
CA ASP A 218 -26.67 -13.89 -4.59
C ASP A 218 -27.29 -14.79 -5.69
N MET A 219 -26.57 -15.02 -6.79
CA MET A 219 -27.04 -15.87 -7.88
C MET A 219 -27.01 -17.37 -7.52
N PRO A 220 -27.93 -18.19 -8.08
CA PRO A 220 -27.91 -19.63 -7.92
C PRO A 220 -26.61 -20.24 -8.45
N SER A 221 -26.07 -21.17 -7.67
CA SER A 221 -24.90 -21.97 -8.01
C SER A 221 -25.33 -23.27 -8.69
N LEU A 222 -24.67 -23.58 -9.79
CA LEU A 222 -24.74 -24.87 -10.46
C LEU A 222 -23.31 -25.28 -10.78
N LYS A 223 -22.79 -26.20 -9.98
CA LYS A 223 -21.45 -26.76 -10.13
C LYS A 223 -21.53 -28.10 -10.83
N LEU A 224 -20.76 -28.25 -11.90
CA LEU A 224 -20.44 -29.54 -12.49
C LEU A 224 -19.07 -29.95 -11.97
N SER A 225 -19.02 -31.04 -11.22
CA SER A 225 -17.77 -31.66 -10.79
C SER A 225 -17.62 -33.02 -11.45
N GLY A 226 -16.42 -33.30 -11.93
CA GLY A 226 -15.98 -34.61 -12.38
C GLY A 226 -14.76 -35.00 -11.58
N ALA A 227 -14.69 -36.25 -11.15
CA ALA A 227 -13.48 -36.78 -10.55
C ALA A 227 -13.12 -38.13 -11.16
N TYR A 228 -11.82 -38.34 -11.29
CA TYR A 228 -11.22 -39.61 -11.65
C TYR A 228 -10.25 -40.00 -10.56
N SER A 229 -10.49 -41.14 -9.93
CA SER A 229 -9.64 -41.69 -8.89
C SER A 229 -9.23 -43.11 -9.18
N THR A 230 -7.99 -43.46 -8.84
CA THR A 230 -7.50 -44.84 -8.83
C THR A 230 -7.13 -45.20 -7.40
N ARG A 231 -7.53 -46.38 -6.95
CA ARG A 231 -7.27 -46.87 -5.60
C ARG A 231 -6.40 -48.13 -5.65
N GLY A 232 -5.41 -48.20 -4.77
CA GLY A 232 -4.61 -49.38 -4.51
C GLY A 232 -4.84 -49.89 -3.09
N GLN A 233 -4.84 -51.21 -2.92
CA GLN A 233 -4.98 -51.87 -1.61
C GLN A 233 -3.96 -53.00 -1.48
N ASN A 234 -3.20 -53.00 -0.40
CA ASN A 234 -2.21 -54.03 -0.12
C ASN A 234 -2.01 -54.21 1.39
N ILE A 235 -1.53 -55.39 1.77
CA ILE A 235 -1.31 -55.82 3.16
C ILE A 235 0.17 -55.79 3.57
N VAL A 236 1.07 -55.49 2.63
CA VAL A 236 2.52 -55.65 2.84
C VAL A 236 3.19 -54.34 3.26
N SER A 237 3.09 -53.27 2.47
CA SER A 237 3.66 -51.97 2.86
C SER A 237 3.03 -50.78 2.11
N PRO A 238 3.10 -49.56 2.69
CA PRO A 238 2.63 -48.34 2.03
C PRO A 238 3.37 -48.02 0.72
N GLN A 239 4.68 -48.29 0.61
CA GLN A 239 5.41 -48.02 -0.64
C GLN A 239 4.98 -48.94 -1.79
N GLN A 240 4.60 -50.18 -1.48
CA GLN A 240 4.11 -51.12 -2.49
C GLN A 240 2.73 -50.72 -3.04
N ASN A 241 1.91 -49.99 -2.28
CA ASN A 241 0.65 -49.44 -2.81
C ASN A 241 0.83 -48.43 -3.94
N VAL A 242 2.01 -47.82 -4.07
CA VAL A 242 2.28 -46.87 -5.16
C VAL A 242 2.93 -47.57 -6.35
N MET A 243 3.85 -48.51 -6.10
CA MET A 243 4.71 -49.13 -7.12
C MET A 243 4.26 -50.51 -7.61
N ASP A 244 3.35 -51.19 -6.92
CA ASP A 244 2.87 -52.52 -7.33
C ASP A 244 1.97 -52.42 -8.57
N THR A 245 2.41 -53.03 -9.67
CA THR A 245 1.74 -53.06 -10.97
C THR A 245 0.40 -53.81 -10.95
N ASN A 246 0.12 -54.65 -9.95
CA ASN A 246 -1.10 -55.48 -9.88
C ASN A 246 -2.10 -55.04 -8.82
N ARG A 247 -1.64 -54.43 -7.72
CA ARG A 247 -2.48 -54.04 -6.57
C ARG A 247 -2.31 -52.59 -6.11
N GLY A 248 -1.34 -51.87 -6.67
CA GLY A 248 -1.07 -50.47 -6.35
C GLY A 248 -1.88 -49.48 -7.20
N ILE A 249 -1.78 -48.20 -6.87
CA ILE A 249 -2.43 -47.08 -7.59
C ILE A 249 -1.99 -47.05 -9.06
N ALA A 250 -0.73 -47.40 -9.34
CA ALA A 250 -0.15 -47.47 -10.68
C ALA A 250 -0.72 -48.62 -11.55
N SER A 251 -1.41 -49.58 -10.93
CA SER A 251 -2.08 -50.68 -11.66
C SER A 251 -3.33 -50.24 -12.42
N PHE A 252 -3.91 -49.08 -12.07
CA PHE A 252 -5.19 -48.56 -12.60
C PHE A 252 -6.34 -49.59 -12.57
N LYS A 253 -6.25 -50.60 -11.70
CA LYS A 253 -7.17 -51.75 -11.70
C LYS A 253 -8.53 -51.46 -11.07
N TYR A 254 -8.57 -50.48 -10.17
CA TYR A 254 -9.79 -50.01 -9.51
C TYR A 254 -10.02 -48.53 -9.84
N PRO A 255 -10.38 -48.20 -11.10
CA PRO A 255 -10.71 -46.85 -11.48
C PRO A 255 -12.13 -46.53 -11.01
N GLU A 256 -12.28 -45.35 -10.41
CA GLU A 256 -13.56 -44.78 -10.07
C GLU A 256 -13.68 -43.43 -10.78
N ALA A 257 -14.71 -43.30 -11.61
CA ALA A 257 -15.04 -42.07 -12.29
C ALA A 257 -16.46 -41.68 -11.90
N TYR A 258 -16.65 -40.44 -11.47
CA TYR A 258 -17.98 -39.92 -11.20
C TYR A 258 -18.11 -38.48 -11.69
N ALA A 259 -19.33 -38.13 -12.10
CA ALA A 259 -19.74 -36.78 -12.40
C ALA A 259 -20.90 -36.41 -11.47
N ALA A 260 -20.83 -35.24 -10.86
CA ALA A 260 -21.86 -34.73 -9.97
C ALA A 260 -22.30 -33.33 -10.40
N PHE A 261 -23.60 -33.11 -10.35
CA PHE A 261 -24.20 -31.79 -10.50
C PHE A 261 -24.66 -31.34 -9.12
N GLN A 262 -24.14 -30.21 -8.65
CA GLN A 262 -24.54 -29.61 -7.39
C GLN A 262 -25.24 -28.28 -7.67
N PHE A 263 -26.55 -28.25 -7.45
CA PHE A 263 -27.34 -27.02 -7.46
C PHE A 263 -27.51 -26.49 -6.04
N SER A 264 -27.27 -25.20 -5.84
CA SER A 264 -27.44 -24.55 -4.55
C SER A 264 -27.94 -23.12 -4.75
N TYR A 265 -29.04 -22.77 -4.09
CA TYR A 265 -29.58 -21.41 -4.11
C TYR A 265 -29.67 -20.88 -2.67
N PRO A 266 -28.94 -19.81 -2.33
CA PRO A 266 -29.02 -19.22 -1.00
C PRO A 266 -30.37 -18.50 -0.84
N LEU A 267 -31.30 -19.10 -0.09
CA LEU A 267 -32.56 -18.48 0.25
C LEU A 267 -32.41 -17.59 1.48
N TRP A 268 -32.79 -16.32 1.36
CA TRP A 268 -32.83 -15.34 2.46
C TRP A 268 -31.52 -15.17 3.23
N ASP A 269 -30.38 -15.29 2.56
CA ASP A 269 -29.09 -14.98 3.16
C ASP A 269 -28.99 -13.47 3.45
N LYS A 270 -29.18 -13.12 4.74
CA LYS A 270 -29.11 -11.73 5.19
C LYS A 270 -27.69 -11.16 5.06
N GLY A 271 -26.66 -11.99 5.09
CA GLY A 271 -25.27 -11.58 4.94
C GLY A 271 -25.01 -11.07 3.53
N ILE A 272 -25.34 -11.87 2.51
CA ILE A 272 -25.16 -11.48 1.10
C ILE A 272 -25.97 -10.22 0.77
N LYS A 273 -27.21 -10.11 1.27
CA LYS A 273 -28.03 -8.90 1.07
C LYS A 273 -27.46 -7.66 1.76
N ALA A 274 -26.87 -7.82 2.94
CA ALA A 274 -26.19 -6.73 3.62
C ALA A 274 -24.95 -6.28 2.84
N ASP A 275 -24.16 -7.22 2.31
CA ASP A 275 -22.99 -6.94 1.50
C ASP A 275 -23.33 -6.18 0.21
N ILE A 276 -24.38 -6.59 -0.51
CA ILE A 276 -24.86 -5.87 -1.71
C ILE A 276 -25.30 -4.45 -1.36
N ARG A 277 -26.05 -4.29 -0.26
CA ARG A 277 -26.48 -2.96 0.21
C ARG A 277 -25.28 -2.08 0.53
N ASN A 278 -24.30 -2.62 1.25
CA ASN A 278 -23.09 -1.87 1.61
C ASN A 278 -22.30 -1.47 0.35
N ALA A 279 -22.09 -2.38 -0.59
CA ALA A 279 -21.43 -2.09 -1.85
C ALA A 279 -22.17 -1.02 -2.67
N LYS A 280 -23.50 -1.02 -2.65
CA LYS A 280 -24.32 0.03 -3.30
C LYS A 280 -24.14 1.39 -2.63
N LEU A 281 -24.14 1.42 -1.30
CA LEU A 281 -23.88 2.65 -0.54
C LEU A 281 -22.47 3.19 -0.81
N ASP A 282 -21.47 2.31 -0.96
CA ASP A 282 -20.10 2.72 -1.29
C ASP A 282 -20.02 3.42 -2.65
N VAL A 283 -20.70 2.88 -3.67
CA VAL A 283 -20.81 3.54 -4.99
C VAL A 283 -21.46 4.91 -4.88
N GLU A 284 -22.58 5.01 -4.15
CA GLU A 284 -23.31 6.27 -3.96
C GLU A 284 -22.47 7.32 -3.21
N ASN A 285 -21.75 6.89 -2.17
CA ASN A 285 -20.85 7.75 -1.40
C ASN A 285 -19.71 8.29 -2.27
N LEU A 286 -19.12 7.46 -3.14
CA LEU A 286 -18.08 7.87 -4.08
C LEU A 286 -18.64 8.81 -5.16
N GLU A 287 -19.89 8.63 -5.58
CA GLU A 287 -20.54 9.57 -6.51
C GLU A 287 -20.77 10.94 -5.85
N LYS A 288 -21.26 10.98 -4.61
CA LYS A 288 -21.42 12.22 -3.85
C LYS A 288 -20.09 12.96 -3.66
N LYS A 289 -19.02 12.23 -3.31
CA LYS A 289 -17.66 12.79 -3.20
C LYS A 289 -17.14 13.39 -4.50
N LYS A 290 -17.62 12.95 -5.67
CA LYS A 290 -17.19 13.47 -6.98
C LYS A 290 -17.93 14.76 -7.35
N ARG A 291 -19.16 14.94 -6.84
CA ARG A 291 -19.98 16.13 -7.12
C ARG A 291 -19.60 17.33 -6.25
N ASN A 292 -19.05 17.07 -5.06
CA ASN A 292 -18.48 18.07 -4.16
C ASN A 292 -17.02 18.36 -4.52
#